data_AF-A0A3D4XXA7-F1
#
_entry.id   AF-A0A3D4XXA7-F1
#
_cell.length_a   1.000
_cell.length_b   1.000
_cell.length_c   1.000
_cell.angle_alpha   90.00
_cell.angle_beta   90.00
_cell.angle_gamma   90.00
#
_symmetry.space_group_name_H-M   'P 1'
#
loop_
_entity.id
_entity.type
_entity.pdbx_description
1 polymer ?
#
loop_
_entity_poly.entity_id
_entity_poly.type
_entity_poly.pdbx_seq_one_letter_code
_entity_poly.pdbx_strand_id
1 'polypeptide(L)'
;MNEQKKYEVIKRLVDTNGNKKRAAIELSCTIRHINRMIQGYMKEGKEYFSHGNKGRKPVNAFSENFYRKIVDLYLTKYWDANFTHYSELLAKHEGIIASSSTVETILKAENIISPRARRSTRKNLKKKLEVLKEQATSQKEIIRIEENILDLEDAHPRRPRCSNFGEMLQMDASIHLWFGSEKTQLHIAVDDSTGMIVGAFFDTQETLKGYYNILHQILINHGIPYMFFTDRRTVFEYKQKKSPSVEEDTFTQFSYACNQLGIEIRTSSVPQAKGRVERMFQTLQSRLPLELRLAGITTIEQANEFLNSYVKEFNAMFALPVNDINSVFEKQPDNEKINLTLAILTDRKIDNGHSIRFENKYYKLLDPNSCPVYYHKGTSCMVIRAFDGQLFSCVGEKVYSLEEIPKHEVKSKNFDFSKTETKPIKRYIPPMSHPWKKASFDAFLRKQAHRQENVA
;
A
#
# COMPACT_ATOMS: atom_id res chain seq x y z
N MET A 1 -44.70 4.80 -17.92
CA MET A 1 -45.94 4.46 -18.67
C MET A 1 -45.59 4.39 -20.14
N ASN A 2 -45.66 3.18 -20.73
CA ASN A 2 -45.18 2.90 -22.09
C ASN A 2 -45.93 3.76 -23.14
N GLU A 3 -45.20 4.48 -24.00
CA GLU A 3 -45.75 5.33 -25.08
C GLU A 3 -46.75 4.57 -25.95
N GLN A 4 -46.43 3.31 -26.27
CA GLN A 4 -47.25 2.43 -27.09
C GLN A 4 -48.59 2.10 -26.41
N LYS A 5 -48.58 1.86 -25.10
CA LYS A 5 -49.80 1.57 -24.32
C LYS A 5 -50.75 2.77 -24.29
N LYS A 6 -50.21 4.00 -24.21
CA LYS A 6 -51.03 5.22 -24.25
C LYS A 6 -51.72 5.38 -25.61
N TYR A 7 -50.96 5.17 -26.69
CA TYR A 7 -51.47 5.22 -28.05
C TYR A 7 -52.58 4.18 -28.28
N GLU A 8 -52.35 2.92 -27.91
CA GLU A 8 -53.32 1.84 -28.16
C GLU A 8 -54.64 2.04 -27.41
N VAL A 9 -54.57 2.48 -26.14
CA VAL A 9 -55.77 2.72 -25.33
C VAL A 9 -56.56 3.92 -25.86
N ILE A 10 -55.89 5.00 -26.27
CA ILE A 10 -56.56 6.19 -26.81
C ILE A 10 -57.09 5.95 -28.22
N LYS A 11 -56.34 5.24 -29.08
CA LYS A 11 -56.82 4.81 -30.40
C LYS A 11 -58.09 3.97 -30.27
N ARG A 12 -58.06 2.94 -29.42
CA ARG A 12 -59.23 2.07 -29.17
C ARG A 12 -60.41 2.88 -28.62
N LEU A 13 -60.16 3.81 -27.70
CA LEU A 13 -61.19 4.67 -27.12
C LEU A 13 -61.87 5.55 -28.17
N VAL A 14 -61.10 6.08 -29.13
CA VAL A 14 -61.59 6.88 -30.25
C VAL A 14 -62.35 6.03 -31.26
N ASP A 15 -61.78 4.89 -31.67
CA ASP A 15 -62.36 4.01 -32.70
C ASP A 15 -63.69 3.38 -32.25
N THR A 16 -63.84 3.09 -30.95
CA THR A 16 -65.03 2.43 -30.39
C THR A 16 -66.00 3.37 -29.68
N ASN A 17 -65.70 4.67 -29.63
CA ASN A 17 -66.42 5.67 -28.83
C ASN A 17 -66.67 5.20 -27.37
N GLY A 18 -65.63 4.61 -26.76
CA GLY A 18 -65.72 3.89 -25.49
C GLY A 18 -65.78 4.78 -24.24
N ASN A 19 -65.84 4.15 -23.06
CA ASN A 19 -65.96 4.86 -21.78
C ASN A 19 -64.64 5.51 -21.33
N LYS A 20 -64.62 6.85 -21.33
CA LYS A 20 -63.46 7.67 -20.89
C LYS A 20 -63.04 7.44 -19.44
N LYS A 21 -63.96 7.09 -18.53
CA LYS A 21 -63.63 6.78 -17.12
C LYS A 21 -62.84 5.48 -17.00
N ARG A 22 -63.14 4.49 -17.83
CA ARG A 22 -62.41 3.21 -17.88
C ARG A 22 -60.98 3.41 -18.39
N ALA A 23 -60.80 4.20 -19.46
CA ALA A 23 -59.47 4.56 -19.97
C ALA A 23 -58.65 5.37 -18.95
N ALA A 24 -59.29 6.27 -18.20
CA ALA A 24 -58.66 7.03 -17.12
C ALA A 24 -58.11 6.11 -16.01
N ILE A 25 -58.88 5.10 -15.60
CA ILE A 25 -58.46 4.08 -14.62
C ILE A 25 -57.31 3.23 -15.18
N GLU A 26 -57.45 2.74 -16.42
CA GLU A 26 -56.46 1.86 -17.07
C GLU A 26 -55.09 2.53 -17.29
N LEU A 27 -55.10 3.83 -17.58
CA LEU A 27 -53.89 4.64 -17.76
C LEU A 27 -53.46 5.38 -16.49
N SER A 28 -54.18 5.19 -15.37
CA SER A 28 -53.93 5.86 -14.09
C SER A 28 -53.75 7.38 -14.23
N CYS A 29 -54.65 8.02 -14.98
CA CYS A 29 -54.59 9.46 -15.25
C CYS A 29 -55.99 10.10 -15.20
N THR A 30 -56.05 11.43 -15.13
CA THR A 30 -57.33 12.13 -15.02
C THR A 30 -58.10 12.14 -16.33
N ILE A 31 -59.43 12.26 -16.27
CA ILE A 31 -60.30 12.39 -17.46
C ILE A 31 -59.88 13.60 -18.32
N ARG A 32 -59.40 14.68 -17.69
CA ARG A 32 -58.84 15.84 -18.40
C ARG A 32 -57.62 15.45 -19.23
N HIS A 33 -56.73 14.61 -18.69
CA HIS A 33 -55.56 14.11 -19.43
C HIS A 33 -55.96 13.20 -20.58
N ILE A 34 -56.97 12.34 -20.39
CA ILE A 34 -57.56 11.52 -21.47
C ILE A 34 -58.10 12.42 -22.59
N ASN A 35 -58.90 13.43 -22.28
CA ASN A 35 -59.42 14.37 -23.29
C ASN A 35 -58.29 15.09 -24.03
N ARG A 36 -57.23 15.50 -23.33
CA ARG A 36 -56.04 16.09 -23.95
C ARG A 36 -55.33 15.12 -24.89
N MET A 37 -55.21 13.85 -24.50
CA MET A 37 -54.61 12.81 -25.36
C MET A 37 -55.49 12.47 -26.57
N ILE A 38 -56.82 12.49 -26.43
CA ILE A 38 -57.74 12.34 -27.57
C ILE A 38 -57.56 13.50 -28.56
N GLN A 39 -57.54 14.75 -28.07
CA GLN A 39 -57.32 15.91 -28.94
C GLN A 39 -55.95 15.86 -29.63
N GLY A 40 -54.90 15.49 -28.90
CA GLY A 40 -53.56 15.28 -29.47
C GLY A 40 -53.53 14.18 -30.53
N TYR A 41 -54.18 13.04 -30.28
CA TYR A 41 -54.32 11.95 -31.23
C TYR A 41 -55.08 12.36 -32.51
N MET A 42 -56.15 13.15 -32.38
CA MET A 42 -56.90 13.64 -33.54
C MET A 42 -56.10 14.60 -34.42
N LYS A 43 -55.18 15.37 -33.82
CA LYS A 43 -54.40 16.39 -34.53
C LYS A 43 -53.10 15.84 -35.13
N GLU A 44 -52.37 15.03 -34.37
CA GLU A 44 -50.99 14.60 -34.65
C GLU A 44 -50.85 13.06 -34.68
N GLY A 45 -51.95 12.32 -34.54
CA GLY A 45 -51.96 10.87 -34.67
C GLY A 45 -51.08 10.15 -33.63
N LYS A 46 -50.33 9.15 -34.08
CA LYS A 46 -49.40 8.38 -33.23
C LYS A 46 -48.23 9.25 -32.72
N GLU A 47 -47.86 10.28 -33.45
CA GLU A 47 -46.67 11.10 -33.14
C GLU A 47 -46.82 11.89 -31.85
N TYR A 48 -48.04 12.31 -31.50
CA TYR A 48 -48.36 12.97 -30.23
C TYR A 48 -47.91 12.20 -28.98
N PHE A 49 -47.88 10.86 -29.07
CA PHE A 49 -47.48 10.00 -27.94
C PHE A 49 -45.97 9.76 -27.87
N SER A 50 -45.21 10.19 -28.87
CA SER A 50 -43.75 10.18 -28.82
C SER A 50 -43.25 11.31 -27.91
N HIS A 51 -42.32 11.00 -27.02
CA HIS A 51 -41.74 12.01 -26.13
C HIS A 51 -41.11 13.17 -26.94
N GLY A 52 -41.37 14.43 -26.59
CA GLY A 52 -40.89 15.61 -27.34
C GLY A 52 -39.36 15.78 -27.38
N ASN A 53 -38.62 15.03 -26.55
CA ASN A 53 -37.15 14.94 -26.57
C ASN A 53 -36.62 13.71 -27.31
N LYS A 54 -37.48 12.88 -27.88
CA LYS A 54 -37.08 11.69 -28.66
C LYS A 54 -36.32 12.16 -29.90
N GLY A 55 -35.06 11.75 -30.03
CA GLY A 55 -34.17 12.15 -31.13
C GLY A 55 -33.51 13.51 -31.00
N ARG A 56 -33.80 14.30 -29.95
CA ARG A 56 -33.13 15.60 -29.72
C ARG A 56 -31.87 15.40 -28.88
N LYS A 57 -30.72 15.85 -29.38
CA LYS A 57 -29.50 15.97 -28.56
C LYS A 57 -29.70 17.11 -27.54
N PRO A 58 -29.42 16.89 -26.25
CA PRO A 58 -29.46 17.96 -25.25
C PRO A 58 -28.54 19.11 -25.65
N VAL A 59 -28.92 20.35 -25.34
CA VAL A 59 -28.09 21.55 -25.61
C VAL A 59 -26.72 21.45 -24.91
N ASN A 60 -26.67 20.77 -23.76
CA ASN A 60 -25.45 20.56 -22.98
C ASN A 60 -24.67 19.30 -23.38
N ALA A 61 -25.00 18.67 -24.52
CA ALA A 61 -24.26 17.51 -25.00
C ALA A 61 -22.85 17.92 -25.41
N PHE A 62 -21.85 17.13 -24.99
CA PHE A 62 -20.47 17.37 -25.39
C PHE A 62 -20.29 17.21 -26.91
N SER A 63 -19.28 17.86 -27.47
CA SER A 63 -18.97 17.77 -28.89
C SER A 63 -18.42 16.39 -29.26
N GLU A 64 -18.56 15.97 -30.51
CA GLU A 64 -18.03 14.69 -30.98
C GLU A 64 -16.50 14.60 -30.85
N ASN A 65 -15.81 15.72 -31.05
CA ASN A 65 -14.37 15.84 -30.81
C ASN A 65 -14.01 15.62 -29.33
N PHE A 66 -14.85 16.07 -28.39
CA PHE A 66 -14.65 15.85 -26.97
C PHE A 66 -14.76 14.35 -26.62
N TYR A 67 -15.76 13.66 -27.18
CA TYR A 67 -15.92 12.21 -26.99
C TYR A 67 -14.70 11.44 -27.52
N ARG A 68 -14.29 11.71 -28.76
CA ARG A 68 -13.12 11.04 -29.37
C ARG A 68 -11.85 11.29 -28.57
N LYS A 69 -11.61 12.53 -28.14
CA LYS A 69 -10.44 12.87 -27.32
C LYS A 69 -10.39 12.08 -26.01
N ILE A 70 -11.53 11.89 -25.32
CA ILE A 70 -11.59 11.08 -24.10
C ILE A 70 -11.30 9.60 -24.38
N VAL A 71 -11.76 9.05 -25.50
CA VAL A 71 -11.48 7.65 -25.86
C VAL A 71 -10.01 7.48 -26.23
N ASP A 72 -9.47 8.36 -27.08
CA ASP A 72 -8.08 8.30 -27.54
C ASP A 72 -7.08 8.41 -26.39
N LEU A 73 -7.30 9.35 -25.46
CA LEU A 73 -6.45 9.51 -24.27
C LEU A 73 -6.47 8.26 -23.38
N TYR A 74 -7.62 7.58 -23.26
CA TYR A 74 -7.71 6.34 -22.49
C TYR A 74 -6.91 5.22 -23.17
N LEU A 75 -7.08 5.04 -24.49
CA LEU A 75 -6.42 3.96 -25.22
C LEU A 75 -4.91 4.14 -25.35
N THR A 76 -4.44 5.39 -25.44
CA THR A 76 -3.02 5.68 -25.73
C THR A 76 -2.19 5.95 -24.47
N LYS A 77 -2.73 6.70 -23.51
CA LYS A 77 -1.95 7.26 -22.38
C LYS A 77 -2.37 6.69 -21.03
N TYR A 78 -3.68 6.63 -20.79
CA TYR A 78 -4.26 6.29 -19.49
C TYR A 78 -4.86 4.88 -19.45
N TRP A 79 -4.34 3.99 -20.28
CA TRP A 79 -4.80 2.61 -20.35
C TRP A 79 -4.64 1.94 -18.97
N ASP A 80 -5.64 1.15 -18.59
CA ASP A 80 -5.85 0.50 -17.29
C ASP A 80 -6.22 1.41 -16.11
N ALA A 81 -6.44 2.72 -16.33
CA ALA A 81 -7.01 3.57 -15.29
C ALA A 81 -8.43 3.12 -14.93
N ASN A 82 -8.74 3.00 -13.63
CA ASN A 82 -10.15 2.93 -13.23
C ASN A 82 -10.83 4.28 -13.58
N PHE A 83 -12.13 4.26 -13.87
CA PHE A 83 -12.80 5.45 -14.43
C PHE A 83 -12.86 6.67 -13.49
N THR A 84 -12.80 6.46 -12.18
CA THR A 84 -12.70 7.57 -11.22
C THR A 84 -11.32 8.22 -11.31
N HIS A 85 -10.26 7.41 -11.26
CA HIS A 85 -8.89 7.86 -11.41
C HIS A 85 -8.67 8.50 -12.78
N TYR A 86 -9.24 7.94 -13.85
CA TYR A 86 -9.14 8.52 -15.17
C TYR A 86 -9.77 9.92 -15.27
N SER A 87 -10.96 10.10 -14.67
CA SER A 87 -11.61 11.40 -14.55
C SER A 87 -10.73 12.44 -13.83
N GLU A 88 -10.05 12.03 -12.76
CA GLU A 88 -9.10 12.89 -12.04
C GLU A 88 -7.86 13.23 -12.88
N LEU A 89 -7.30 12.26 -13.61
CA LEU A 89 -6.16 12.47 -14.50
C LEU A 89 -6.49 13.41 -15.66
N LEU A 90 -7.69 13.30 -16.23
CA LEU A 90 -8.20 14.23 -17.25
C LEU A 90 -8.25 15.66 -16.73
N ALA A 91 -8.75 15.86 -15.51
CA ALA A 91 -8.80 17.18 -14.90
C ALA A 91 -7.39 17.73 -14.60
N LYS A 92 -6.51 16.89 -14.03
CA LYS A 92 -5.16 17.26 -13.59
C LYS A 92 -4.20 17.57 -14.75
N HIS A 93 -4.21 16.74 -15.79
CA HIS A 93 -3.19 16.80 -16.86
C HIS A 93 -3.70 17.36 -18.18
N GLU A 94 -5.00 17.23 -18.46
CA GLU A 94 -5.57 17.58 -19.77
C GLU A 94 -6.51 18.79 -19.69
N GLY A 95 -6.78 19.30 -18.48
CA GLY A 95 -7.75 20.38 -18.23
C GLY A 95 -9.19 19.99 -18.57
N ILE A 96 -9.49 18.70 -18.68
CA ILE A 96 -10.79 18.17 -19.07
C ILE A 96 -11.58 17.79 -17.82
N ILE A 97 -12.63 18.56 -17.51
CA ILE A 97 -13.52 18.28 -16.38
C ILE A 97 -14.68 17.42 -16.86
N ALA A 98 -14.58 16.11 -16.67
CA ALA A 98 -15.64 15.14 -16.94
C ALA A 98 -15.83 14.25 -15.72
N SER A 99 -17.07 14.07 -15.25
CA SER A 99 -17.35 13.21 -14.09
C SER A 99 -17.09 11.74 -14.41
N SER A 100 -16.80 10.92 -13.38
CA SER A 100 -16.54 9.49 -13.56
C SER A 100 -17.70 8.74 -14.24
N SER A 101 -18.95 9.14 -13.99
CA SER A 101 -20.14 8.56 -14.64
C SER A 101 -20.25 8.97 -16.12
N THR A 102 -19.86 10.20 -16.44
CA THR A 102 -19.75 10.66 -17.84
C THR A 102 -18.70 9.85 -18.57
N VAL A 103 -17.48 9.75 -18.02
CA VAL A 103 -16.39 8.95 -18.57
C VAL A 103 -16.81 7.49 -18.75
N GLU A 104 -17.47 6.89 -17.75
CA GLU A 104 -17.99 5.52 -17.82
C GLU A 104 -18.99 5.34 -18.97
N THR A 105 -19.88 6.30 -19.19
CA THR A 105 -20.87 6.23 -20.27
C THR A 105 -20.20 6.30 -21.64
N ILE A 106 -19.21 7.17 -21.80
CA ILE A 106 -18.45 7.35 -23.04
C ILE A 106 -17.67 6.07 -23.38
N LEU A 107 -16.88 5.57 -22.42
CA LEU A 107 -16.05 4.40 -22.63
C LEU A 107 -16.90 3.12 -22.85
N LYS A 108 -18.03 2.98 -22.17
CA LYS A 108 -18.96 1.86 -22.41
C LYS A 108 -19.59 1.89 -23.80
N ALA A 109 -19.82 3.07 -24.39
CA ALA A 109 -20.31 3.16 -25.77
C ALA A 109 -19.32 2.54 -26.76
N GLU A 110 -18.03 2.59 -26.44
CA GLU A 110 -16.93 1.95 -27.17
C GLU A 110 -16.59 0.54 -26.63
N ASN A 111 -17.46 -0.06 -25.81
CA ASN A 111 -17.27 -1.37 -25.17
C ASN A 111 -16.06 -1.49 -24.22
N ILE A 112 -15.52 -0.37 -23.75
CA ILE A 112 -14.42 -0.32 -22.78
C ILE A 112 -15.01 -0.39 -21.36
N ILE A 113 -14.50 -1.32 -20.54
CA ILE A 113 -14.98 -1.56 -19.17
C ILE A 113 -13.86 -1.23 -18.17
N SER A 114 -14.24 -0.65 -17.02
CA SER A 114 -13.31 -0.35 -15.94
C SER A 114 -12.68 -1.64 -15.37
N PRO A 115 -11.36 -1.67 -15.13
CA PRO A 115 -10.68 -2.80 -14.50
C PRO A 115 -11.28 -3.23 -13.14
N ARG A 116 -11.89 -2.27 -12.41
CA ARG A 116 -12.56 -2.51 -11.11
C ARG A 116 -14.09 -2.58 -11.21
N ALA A 117 -14.64 -3.06 -12.33
CA ALA A 117 -16.09 -3.20 -12.51
C ALA A 117 -16.76 -3.95 -11.33
N ARG A 118 -17.91 -3.44 -10.88
CA ARG A 118 -18.63 -3.92 -9.68
C ARG A 118 -19.03 -5.39 -9.80
N ARG A 119 -19.17 -6.01 -8.63
CA ARG A 119 -19.58 -7.41 -8.45
C ARG A 119 -20.90 -7.75 -9.13
N SER A 120 -21.85 -6.83 -9.28
CA SER A 120 -23.10 -7.03 -10.06
C SER A 120 -22.84 -7.18 -11.58
N THR A 121 -21.90 -6.41 -12.12
CA THR A 121 -21.44 -6.52 -13.52
C THR A 121 -20.68 -7.82 -13.73
N ARG A 122 -19.79 -8.16 -12.79
CA ARG A 122 -19.11 -9.48 -12.76
C ARG A 122 -20.09 -10.63 -12.53
N LYS A 123 -21.17 -10.43 -11.77
CA LYS A 123 -22.25 -11.41 -11.50
C LYS A 123 -23.14 -11.61 -12.71
N ASN A 124 -23.40 -10.57 -13.50
CA ASN A 124 -24.10 -10.70 -14.79
C ASN A 124 -23.24 -11.45 -15.82
N LEU A 125 -21.91 -11.25 -15.80
CA LEU A 125 -20.94 -12.04 -16.57
C LEU A 125 -20.84 -13.49 -16.04
N LYS A 126 -20.81 -13.68 -14.72
CA LYS A 126 -20.81 -14.97 -14.02
C LYS A 126 -22.08 -15.77 -14.30
N LYS A 127 -23.26 -15.15 -14.29
CA LYS A 127 -24.53 -15.76 -14.74
C LYS A 127 -24.46 -16.23 -16.20
N LYS A 128 -23.77 -15.48 -17.06
CA LYS A 128 -23.55 -15.84 -18.47
C LYS A 128 -22.54 -16.99 -18.63
N LEU A 129 -21.59 -17.12 -17.70
CA LEU A 129 -20.58 -18.18 -17.62
C LEU A 129 -21.09 -19.44 -16.88
N GLU A 130 -22.00 -19.32 -15.93
CA GLU A 130 -22.69 -20.44 -15.27
C GLU A 130 -23.57 -21.22 -16.26
N VAL A 131 -24.22 -20.52 -17.19
CA VAL A 131 -24.94 -21.14 -18.33
C VAL A 131 -24.00 -21.90 -19.28
N LEU A 132 -22.72 -21.51 -19.37
CA LEU A 132 -21.68 -22.23 -20.12
C LEU A 132 -21.04 -23.37 -19.30
N LYS A 133 -21.01 -23.25 -17.96
CA LYS A 133 -20.57 -24.31 -17.03
C LYS A 133 -21.51 -25.51 -17.03
N GLU A 134 -22.82 -25.27 -17.20
CA GLU A 134 -23.83 -26.34 -17.40
C GLU A 134 -23.56 -27.18 -18.67
N GLN A 135 -22.71 -26.71 -19.59
CA GLN A 135 -22.29 -27.42 -20.80
C GLN A 135 -20.91 -28.10 -20.64
N ALA A 136 -20.22 -27.94 -19.50
CA ALA A 136 -18.89 -28.49 -19.24
C ALA A 136 -18.98 -29.92 -18.66
N THR A 137 -18.20 -30.84 -19.21
CA THR A 137 -18.33 -32.29 -18.98
C THR A 137 -17.34 -32.88 -17.96
N SER A 138 -16.42 -32.10 -17.37
CA SER A 138 -15.37 -32.61 -16.47
C SER A 138 -15.40 -32.07 -15.04
N GLN A 139 -15.33 -32.97 -14.06
CA GLN A 139 -15.26 -32.69 -12.62
C GLN A 139 -14.14 -31.71 -12.22
N LYS A 140 -13.03 -31.71 -12.96
CA LYS A 140 -11.85 -30.87 -12.71
C LYS A 140 -12.09 -29.40 -13.11
N GLU A 141 -12.95 -29.14 -14.09
CA GLU A 141 -13.38 -27.79 -14.46
C GLU A 141 -14.38 -27.23 -13.45
N ILE A 142 -15.23 -28.08 -12.88
CA ILE A 142 -16.23 -27.69 -11.87
C ILE A 142 -15.56 -27.20 -10.59
N ILE A 143 -14.56 -27.92 -10.09
CA ILE A 143 -13.79 -27.57 -8.88
C ILE A 143 -13.00 -26.27 -9.08
N ARG A 144 -12.35 -26.10 -10.24
CA ARG A 144 -11.62 -24.87 -10.58
C ARG A 144 -12.53 -23.64 -10.68
N ILE A 145 -13.78 -23.82 -11.09
CA ILE A 145 -14.77 -22.74 -11.14
C ILE A 145 -15.30 -22.40 -9.73
N GLU A 146 -15.35 -23.35 -8.80
CA GLU A 146 -15.78 -23.12 -7.41
C GLU A 146 -14.75 -22.37 -6.57
N GLU A 147 -13.45 -22.67 -6.70
CA GLU A 147 -12.37 -21.94 -6.01
C GLU A 147 -12.37 -20.43 -6.38
N ASN A 148 -12.58 -20.12 -7.66
CA ASN A 148 -12.66 -18.73 -8.14
C ASN A 148 -13.90 -17.97 -7.63
N ILE A 149 -14.93 -18.68 -7.18
CA ILE A 149 -16.15 -18.07 -6.62
C ILE A 149 -15.95 -17.68 -5.16
N LEU A 150 -15.18 -18.47 -4.42
CA LEU A 150 -14.83 -18.23 -3.03
C LEU A 150 -13.93 -17.00 -2.88
N ASP A 151 -12.96 -16.80 -3.78
CA ASP A 151 -12.09 -15.61 -3.85
C ASP A 151 -12.86 -14.30 -4.16
N LEU A 152 -14.05 -14.40 -4.75
CA LEU A 152 -14.92 -13.24 -5.00
C LEU A 152 -15.81 -12.90 -3.80
N GLU A 153 -15.90 -13.79 -2.81
CA GLU A 153 -16.80 -13.69 -1.66
C GLU A 153 -16.22 -13.03 -0.42
N ASP A 154 -14.90 -12.78 -0.38
CA ASP A 154 -14.23 -12.30 0.83
C ASP A 154 -14.74 -10.90 1.26
N ALA A 155 -15.61 -10.92 2.25
CA ALA A 155 -16.22 -9.74 2.85
C ALA A 155 -15.59 -9.55 4.22
N HIS A 156 -14.58 -8.69 4.31
CA HIS A 156 -13.95 -8.35 5.58
C HIS A 156 -15.00 -7.78 6.55
N PRO A 157 -15.16 -8.35 7.76
CA PRO A 157 -16.08 -7.81 8.74
C PRO A 157 -15.67 -6.39 9.14
N ARG A 158 -16.66 -5.49 9.31
CA ARG A 158 -16.40 -4.10 9.68
C ARG A 158 -15.99 -4.02 11.14
N ARG A 159 -14.72 -3.66 11.40
CA ARG A 159 -14.25 -3.25 12.73
C ARG A 159 -14.38 -1.73 12.90
N PRO A 160 -14.73 -1.22 14.10
CA PRO A 160 -14.61 0.21 14.39
C PRO A 160 -13.15 0.67 14.27
N ARG A 161 -12.97 1.93 13.84
CA ARG A 161 -11.67 2.57 13.80
C ARG A 161 -11.19 2.91 15.21
N CYS A 162 -9.89 2.94 15.44
CA CYS A 162 -9.31 3.57 16.62
C CYS A 162 -9.76 5.03 16.76
N SER A 163 -9.84 5.52 18.00
CA SER A 163 -10.38 6.84 18.27
C SER A 163 -9.35 7.93 17.98
N ASN A 164 -8.07 7.64 18.16
CA ASN A 164 -7.01 8.63 18.06
C ASN A 164 -6.01 8.31 16.94
N PHE A 165 -5.43 9.38 16.38
CA PHE A 165 -4.37 9.30 15.38
C PHE A 165 -3.05 8.87 16.04
N GLY A 166 -2.43 7.80 15.54
CA GLY A 166 -1.22 7.20 16.12
C GLY A 166 -1.48 6.10 17.16
N GLU A 167 -2.75 5.80 17.44
CA GLU A 167 -3.13 4.76 18.40
C GLU A 167 -2.79 3.36 17.87
N MET A 168 -3.04 3.10 16.59
CA MET A 168 -2.74 1.83 15.94
C MET A 168 -2.38 2.05 14.47
N LEU A 169 -1.16 1.66 14.12
CA LEU A 169 -0.65 1.67 12.75
C LEU A 169 -0.64 0.25 12.20
N GLN A 170 -1.39 0.00 11.14
CA GLN A 170 -1.37 -1.27 10.42
C GLN A 170 -0.20 -1.28 9.43
N MET A 171 0.76 -2.18 9.61
CA MET A 171 1.87 -2.34 8.66
C MET A 171 1.72 -3.61 7.84
N ASP A 172 2.06 -3.49 6.56
CA ASP A 172 2.04 -4.61 5.64
C ASP A 172 2.87 -4.32 4.38
N ALA A 173 3.24 -5.38 3.66
CA ALA A 173 3.97 -5.28 2.40
C ALA A 173 3.19 -5.97 1.27
N SER A 174 3.30 -5.44 0.05
CA SER A 174 2.63 -5.99 -1.12
C SER A 174 3.57 -6.14 -2.30
N ILE A 175 3.67 -7.39 -2.77
CA ILE A 175 4.38 -7.75 -3.99
C ILE A 175 3.53 -7.45 -5.21
N HIS A 176 4.02 -6.60 -6.09
CA HIS A 176 3.33 -6.30 -7.34
C HIS A 176 4.30 -5.83 -8.42
N LEU A 177 3.83 -5.83 -9.67
CA LEU A 177 4.53 -5.18 -10.77
C LEU A 177 4.20 -3.69 -10.72
N TRP A 178 4.81 -2.99 -9.78
CA TRP A 178 4.55 -1.57 -9.54
C TRP A 178 5.11 -0.68 -10.66
N PHE A 179 6.25 -1.06 -11.22
CA PHE A 179 6.95 -0.38 -12.31
C PHE A 179 7.96 -1.36 -12.94
N GLY A 180 8.48 -1.02 -14.11
CA GLY A 180 9.46 -1.86 -14.81
C GLY A 180 8.92 -3.24 -15.21
N SER A 181 9.79 -4.24 -15.25
CA SER A 181 9.48 -5.62 -15.66
C SER A 181 9.46 -6.63 -14.51
N GLU A 182 10.04 -6.28 -13.36
CA GLU A 182 10.17 -7.18 -12.21
C GLU A 182 9.22 -6.79 -11.08
N LYS A 183 8.75 -7.79 -10.33
CA LYS A 183 7.90 -7.52 -9.17
C LYS A 183 8.76 -6.96 -8.04
N THR A 184 8.29 -5.86 -7.45
CA THR A 184 8.90 -5.22 -6.28
C THR A 184 7.92 -5.23 -5.11
N GLN A 185 8.42 -4.91 -3.93
CA GLN A 185 7.68 -4.92 -2.67
C GLN A 185 7.44 -3.49 -2.22
N LEU A 186 6.17 -3.10 -2.07
CA LEU A 186 5.80 -1.84 -1.43
C LEU A 186 5.41 -2.13 0.02
N HIS A 187 6.18 -1.58 0.95
CA HIS A 187 5.82 -1.59 2.35
C HIS A 187 5.02 -0.32 2.65
N ILE A 188 3.96 -0.41 3.46
CA ILE A 188 3.21 0.74 3.95
C ILE A 188 2.88 0.61 5.43
N ALA A 189 2.70 1.75 6.09
CA ALA A 189 2.03 1.87 7.37
C ALA A 189 0.80 2.77 7.23
N VAL A 190 -0.35 2.26 7.66
CA VAL A 190 -1.63 2.96 7.58
C VAL A 190 -2.18 3.16 8.98
N ASP A 191 -2.49 4.41 9.33
CA ASP A 191 -3.18 4.72 10.58
C ASP A 191 -4.64 4.28 10.53
N ASP A 192 -5.09 3.52 11.53
CA ASP A 192 -6.43 2.95 11.53
C ASP A 192 -7.53 4.01 11.75
N SER A 193 -7.23 5.04 12.54
CA SER A 193 -8.18 6.11 12.87
C SER A 193 -8.49 7.00 11.67
N THR A 194 -7.45 7.52 11.02
CA THR A 194 -7.55 8.47 9.91
C THR A 194 -7.62 7.76 8.55
N GLY A 195 -7.04 6.57 8.42
CA GLY A 195 -6.78 5.93 7.14
C GLY A 195 -5.60 6.54 6.38
N MET A 196 -4.78 7.37 7.03
CA MET A 196 -3.63 8.02 6.42
C MET A 196 -2.47 7.04 6.25
N ILE A 197 -1.78 7.09 5.11
CA ILE A 197 -0.48 6.43 4.95
C ILE A 197 0.56 7.29 5.67
N VAL A 198 1.09 6.79 6.78
CA VAL A 198 2.08 7.48 7.62
C VAL A 198 3.53 7.13 7.25
N GLY A 199 3.72 6.10 6.43
CA GLY A 199 4.99 5.78 5.82
C GLY A 199 4.83 4.78 4.68
N ALA A 200 5.69 4.89 3.67
CA ALA A 200 5.71 4.02 2.50
C ALA A 200 7.14 3.88 1.96
N PHE A 201 7.51 2.66 1.55
CA PHE A 201 8.86 2.39 1.04
C PHE A 201 8.90 1.19 0.09
N PHE A 202 9.53 1.37 -1.07
CA PHE A 202 9.81 0.31 -2.04
C PHE A 202 11.14 -0.38 -1.74
N ASP A 203 11.12 -1.71 -1.83
CA ASP A 203 12.32 -2.54 -1.82
C ASP A 203 12.16 -3.72 -2.80
N THR A 204 13.26 -4.42 -3.06
CA THR A 204 13.27 -5.62 -3.92
C THR A 204 12.57 -6.81 -3.27
N GLN A 205 12.68 -6.92 -1.94
CA GLN A 205 12.15 -8.01 -1.15
C GLN A 205 11.55 -7.47 0.14
N GLU A 206 10.69 -8.26 0.77
CA GLU A 206 10.14 -7.94 2.07
C GLU A 206 11.20 -8.24 3.13
N THR A 207 11.84 -7.19 3.65
CA THR A 207 12.99 -7.31 4.57
C THR A 207 12.88 -6.31 5.71
N LEU A 208 13.68 -6.52 6.77
CA LEU A 208 13.83 -5.57 7.87
C LEU A 208 14.12 -4.14 7.40
N LYS A 209 14.85 -3.97 6.29
CA LYS A 209 15.17 -2.66 5.71
C LYS A 209 13.89 -1.90 5.35
N GLY A 210 12.91 -2.55 4.72
CA GLY A 210 11.63 -1.93 4.37
C GLY A 210 10.88 -1.43 5.60
N TYR A 211 10.79 -2.28 6.63
CA TYR A 211 10.14 -1.94 7.90
C TYR A 211 10.86 -0.81 8.66
N TYR A 212 12.20 -0.81 8.69
CA TYR A 212 12.98 0.25 9.32
C TYR A 212 12.86 1.59 8.60
N ASN A 213 12.82 1.60 7.27
CA ASN A 213 12.61 2.84 6.52
C ASN A 213 11.23 3.47 6.82
N ILE A 214 10.20 2.64 6.94
CA ILE A 214 8.87 3.14 7.35
C ILE A 214 8.87 3.65 8.78
N LEU A 215 9.46 2.90 9.71
CA LEU A 215 9.53 3.33 11.11
C LEU A 215 10.31 4.64 11.23
N HIS A 216 11.43 4.78 10.51
CA HIS A 216 12.18 6.03 10.41
C HIS A 216 11.32 7.20 9.92
N GLN A 217 10.55 7.01 8.84
CA GLN A 217 9.62 8.04 8.33
C GLN A 217 8.57 8.43 9.38
N ILE A 218 7.99 7.46 10.09
CA ILE A 218 6.99 7.71 11.14
C ILE A 218 7.59 8.53 12.28
N LEU A 219 8.78 8.13 12.78
CA LEU A 219 9.43 8.78 13.90
C LEU A 219 9.83 10.23 13.61
N ILE A 220 10.28 10.51 12.38
CA ILE A 220 10.64 11.87 11.95
C ILE A 220 9.41 12.74 11.71
N ASN A 221 8.38 12.22 11.06
CA ASN A 221 7.25 13.04 10.63
C ASN A 221 6.18 13.22 11.70
N HIS A 222 6.01 12.22 12.58
CA HIS A 222 4.90 12.17 13.53
C HIS A 222 5.37 11.96 14.97
N GLY A 223 6.36 11.10 15.19
CA GLY A 223 6.84 10.72 16.52
C GLY A 223 6.59 9.25 16.83
N ILE A 224 6.52 8.89 18.10
CA ILE A 224 6.40 7.48 18.52
C ILE A 224 4.92 7.08 18.57
N PRO A 225 4.46 6.10 17.77
CA PRO A 225 3.08 5.60 17.85
C PRO A 225 2.87 4.72 19.08
N TYR A 226 1.61 4.49 19.46
CA TYR A 226 1.29 3.60 20.57
C TYR A 226 1.49 2.11 20.22
N MET A 227 0.94 1.66 19.07
CA MET A 227 1.11 0.27 18.64
C MET A 227 1.24 0.09 17.12
N PHE A 228 1.94 -0.98 16.74
CA PHE A 228 1.88 -1.56 15.40
C PHE A 228 0.99 -2.80 15.38
N PHE A 229 0.23 -2.93 14.30
CA PHE A 229 -0.57 -4.12 14.01
C PHE A 229 -0.08 -4.77 12.72
N THR A 230 0.48 -5.98 12.82
CA THR A 230 1.09 -6.71 11.70
C THR A 230 0.53 -8.13 11.59
N ASP A 231 0.78 -8.80 10.46
CA ASP A 231 0.29 -10.17 10.25
C ASP A 231 1.35 -11.10 10.77
N ARG A 232 0.89 -12.19 11.38
CA ARG A 232 1.74 -13.29 11.76
C ARG A 232 2.46 -13.90 10.53
N ARG A 233 2.05 -13.67 9.29
CA ARG A 233 2.70 -14.31 8.11
C ARG A 233 3.73 -13.45 7.37
N THR A 234 3.55 -12.13 7.30
CA THR A 234 4.46 -11.21 6.58
C THR A 234 5.80 -11.01 7.28
N VAL A 235 5.81 -11.10 8.61
CA VAL A 235 7.04 -11.08 9.42
C VAL A 235 7.41 -12.46 9.98
N PHE A 236 6.50 -13.44 9.91
CA PHE A 236 6.68 -14.75 10.53
C PHE A 236 6.45 -15.88 9.53
N GLU A 237 7.55 -16.31 8.92
CA GLU A 237 7.93 -17.71 8.82
C GLU A 237 9.31 -17.83 8.14
N TYR A 238 10.36 -17.29 8.77
CA TYR A 238 11.71 -17.85 8.57
C TYR A 238 11.94 -19.02 9.54
N LYS A 239 10.93 -19.89 9.71
CA LYS A 239 11.02 -21.12 10.51
C LYS A 239 11.51 -22.35 9.72
N GLN A 240 12.08 -22.17 8.53
CA GLN A 240 12.64 -23.29 7.74
C GLN A 240 14.06 -23.06 7.18
N LYS A 241 14.95 -22.48 7.98
CA LYS A 241 16.36 -22.89 7.90
C LYS A 241 16.80 -23.31 9.29
N LYS A 242 17.40 -24.49 9.41
CA LYS A 242 17.97 -25.03 10.65
C LYS A 242 19.08 -24.09 11.18
N SER A 243 18.66 -23.03 11.88
CA SER A 243 19.43 -21.90 12.44
C SER A 243 19.50 -20.65 11.52
N PRO A 244 18.51 -19.75 11.48
CA PRO A 244 18.75 -18.40 10.98
C PRO A 244 19.60 -17.66 12.01
N SER A 245 20.64 -16.98 11.56
CA SER A 245 21.45 -16.14 12.44
C SER A 245 20.57 -15.01 13.03
N VAL A 246 20.88 -14.49 14.22
CA VAL A 246 20.08 -13.43 14.88
C VAL A 246 19.94 -12.16 14.01
N GLU A 247 20.87 -11.96 13.09
CA GLU A 247 20.88 -10.89 12.09
C GLU A 247 19.76 -11.02 11.04
N GLU A 248 19.39 -12.26 10.69
CA GLU A 248 18.37 -12.57 9.69
C GLU A 248 16.95 -12.64 10.33
N ASP A 249 16.88 -12.62 11.66
CA ASP A 249 15.63 -12.62 12.43
C ASP A 249 14.99 -11.21 12.44
N THR A 250 14.33 -10.88 11.33
CA THR A 250 13.63 -9.61 11.11
C THR A 250 12.68 -9.26 12.26
N PHE A 251 11.93 -10.25 12.77
CA PHE A 251 10.99 -10.05 13.87
C PHE A 251 11.69 -9.58 15.13
N THR A 252 12.77 -10.26 15.51
CA THR A 252 13.48 -9.96 16.76
C THR A 252 14.15 -8.60 16.71
N GLN A 253 14.78 -8.24 15.59
CA GLN A 253 15.38 -6.91 15.41
C GLN A 253 14.32 -5.80 15.46
N PHE A 254 13.23 -5.96 14.70
CA PHE A 254 12.15 -4.98 14.66
C PHE A 254 11.42 -4.84 16.00
N SER A 255 11.12 -5.97 16.65
CA SER A 255 10.47 -5.98 17.96
C SER A 255 11.35 -5.38 19.04
N TYR A 256 12.67 -5.58 18.96
CA TYR A 256 13.60 -4.95 19.88
C TYR A 256 13.62 -3.43 19.71
N ALA A 257 13.67 -2.93 18.47
CA ALA A 257 13.59 -1.50 18.18
C ALA A 257 12.28 -0.89 18.70
N CYS A 258 11.13 -1.54 18.48
CA CYS A 258 9.84 -1.10 18.99
C CYS A 258 9.80 -1.08 20.52
N ASN A 259 10.31 -2.13 21.17
CA ASN A 259 10.35 -2.23 22.63
C ASN A 259 11.25 -1.14 23.26
N GLN A 260 12.34 -0.72 22.60
CA GLN A 260 13.15 0.41 23.07
C GLN A 260 12.39 1.74 23.07
N LEU A 261 11.45 1.89 22.15
CA LEU A 261 10.62 3.09 22.01
C LEU A 261 9.30 2.99 22.80
N GLY A 262 9.03 1.86 23.46
CA GLY A 262 7.78 1.62 24.17
C GLY A 262 6.59 1.32 23.25
N ILE A 263 6.83 0.97 21.98
CA ILE A 263 5.78 0.68 21.00
C ILE A 263 5.30 -0.77 21.18
N GLU A 264 3.98 -0.96 21.36
CA GLU A 264 3.36 -2.30 21.43
C GLU A 264 3.28 -2.93 20.02
N ILE A 265 3.63 -4.21 19.88
CA ILE A 265 3.42 -4.96 18.63
C ILE A 265 2.31 -5.98 18.86
N ARG A 266 1.23 -5.86 18.10
CA ARG A 266 0.15 -6.83 18.06
C ARG A 266 0.11 -7.54 16.72
N THR A 267 -0.05 -8.86 16.78
CA THR A 267 -0.09 -9.70 15.58
C THR A 267 -1.33 -10.56 15.55
N SER A 268 -1.93 -10.69 14.37
CA SER A 268 -3.04 -11.60 14.13
C SER A 268 -2.71 -12.50 12.96
N SER A 269 -3.05 -13.78 13.05
CA SER A 269 -3.00 -14.75 11.94
C SER A 269 -4.27 -14.76 11.10
N VAL A 270 -5.24 -13.91 11.44
CA VAL A 270 -6.54 -13.83 10.76
C VAL A 270 -6.52 -12.65 9.78
N PRO A 271 -6.59 -12.89 8.45
CA PRO A 271 -6.62 -11.84 7.43
C PRO A 271 -7.73 -10.79 7.69
N GLN A 272 -8.83 -11.24 8.28
CA GLN A 272 -10.01 -10.44 8.62
C GLN A 272 -9.71 -9.29 9.60
N ALA A 273 -8.61 -9.34 10.37
CA ALA A 273 -8.23 -8.27 11.28
C ALA A 273 -7.51 -7.08 10.60
N LYS A 274 -7.05 -7.24 9.35
CA LYS A 274 -6.23 -6.29 8.58
C LYS A 274 -6.96 -5.61 7.42
N GLY A 275 -8.29 -5.63 7.40
CA GLY A 275 -9.05 -5.17 6.24
C GLY A 275 -8.80 -3.71 5.80
N ARG A 276 -8.13 -2.85 6.58
CA ARG A 276 -7.82 -1.46 6.18
C ARG A 276 -6.58 -1.39 5.29
N VAL A 277 -5.46 -1.94 5.74
CA VAL A 277 -4.21 -1.95 4.96
C VAL A 277 -4.38 -2.72 3.65
N GLU A 278 -5.16 -3.81 3.67
CA GLU A 278 -5.47 -4.56 2.45
C GLU A 278 -6.31 -3.73 1.45
N ARG A 279 -7.37 -3.07 1.94
CA ARG A 279 -8.16 -2.13 1.10
C ARG A 279 -7.32 -0.97 0.58
N MET A 280 -6.32 -0.54 1.37
CA MET A 280 -5.36 0.46 0.95
C MET A 280 -4.52 -0.06 -0.22
N PHE A 281 -3.94 -1.25 -0.09
CA PHE A 281 -3.18 -1.87 -1.17
C PHE A 281 -4.00 -2.08 -2.43
N GLN A 282 -5.27 -2.50 -2.34
CA GLN A 282 -6.12 -2.60 -3.53
C GLN A 282 -6.27 -1.25 -4.26
N THR A 283 -6.30 -0.14 -3.51
CA THR A 283 -6.39 1.21 -4.08
C THR A 283 -5.05 1.62 -4.69
N LEU A 284 -3.94 1.36 -4.00
CA LEU A 284 -2.59 1.63 -4.49
C LEU A 284 -2.29 0.82 -5.76
N GLN A 285 -2.51 -0.49 -5.77
CA GLN A 285 -2.30 -1.36 -6.94
C GLN A 285 -3.11 -0.91 -8.16
N SER A 286 -4.27 -0.29 -7.95
CA SER A 286 -5.08 0.23 -9.05
C SER A 286 -4.60 1.57 -9.62
N ARG A 287 -3.84 2.38 -8.86
CA ARG A 287 -3.55 3.78 -9.19
C ARG A 287 -2.06 4.06 -9.33
N LEU A 288 -1.29 3.62 -8.36
CA LEU A 288 0.14 3.91 -8.25
C LEU A 288 0.95 3.41 -9.46
N PRO A 289 0.70 2.23 -10.06
CA PRO A 289 1.45 1.81 -11.26
C PRO A 289 1.28 2.76 -12.44
N LEU A 290 0.06 3.29 -12.64
CA LEU A 290 -0.20 4.28 -13.69
C LEU A 290 0.51 5.60 -13.40
N GLU A 291 0.46 6.07 -12.16
CA GLU A 291 1.11 7.31 -11.72
C GLU A 291 2.63 7.25 -11.88
N LEU A 292 3.25 6.13 -11.48
CA LEU A 292 4.67 5.88 -11.68
C LEU A 292 5.04 5.84 -13.17
N ARG A 293 4.19 5.24 -14.00
CA ARG A 293 4.37 5.20 -15.46
C ARG A 293 4.29 6.59 -16.08
N LEU A 294 3.33 7.41 -15.66
CA LEU A 294 3.20 8.80 -16.13
C LEU A 294 4.40 9.67 -15.72
N ALA A 295 5.00 9.37 -14.56
CA ALA A 295 6.24 10.01 -14.10
C ALA A 295 7.51 9.45 -14.76
N GLY A 296 7.41 8.41 -15.60
CA GLY A 296 8.56 7.79 -16.28
C GLY A 296 9.50 7.01 -15.36
N ILE A 297 9.02 6.57 -14.19
CA ILE A 297 9.84 5.93 -13.16
C ILE A 297 10.10 4.47 -13.50
N THR A 298 11.37 4.08 -13.40
CA THR A 298 11.81 2.70 -13.69
C THR A 298 12.69 2.10 -12.61
N THR A 299 13.22 2.89 -11.66
CA THR A 299 14.08 2.42 -10.58
C THR A 299 13.43 2.57 -9.20
N ILE A 300 13.90 1.78 -8.22
CA ILE A 300 13.40 1.82 -6.84
C ILE A 300 13.70 3.16 -6.17
N GLU A 301 14.87 3.74 -6.46
CA GLU A 301 15.29 5.02 -5.89
C GLU A 301 14.36 6.15 -6.34
N GLN A 302 14.08 6.20 -7.65
CA GLN A 302 13.12 7.15 -8.23
C GLN A 302 11.71 6.93 -7.68
N ALA A 303 11.28 5.67 -7.53
CA ALA A 303 9.98 5.34 -6.97
C ALA A 303 9.84 5.80 -5.51
N ASN A 304 10.89 5.61 -4.69
CA ASN A 304 10.93 6.09 -3.31
C ASN A 304 10.93 7.62 -3.20
N GLU A 305 11.61 8.31 -4.11
CA GLU A 305 11.56 9.78 -4.18
C GLU A 305 10.14 10.26 -4.51
N PHE A 306 9.50 9.65 -5.51
CA PHE A 306 8.13 9.95 -5.93
C PHE A 306 7.08 9.68 -4.86
N LEU A 307 7.26 8.64 -4.03
CA LEU A 307 6.35 8.34 -2.93
C LEU A 307 6.16 9.53 -1.97
N ASN A 308 7.19 10.37 -1.79
CA ASN A 308 7.12 11.51 -0.86
C ASN A 308 6.05 12.54 -1.25
N SER A 309 5.90 12.83 -2.54
CA SER A 309 4.85 13.74 -3.04
C SER A 309 3.53 12.99 -3.23
N TYR A 310 3.58 11.78 -3.79
CA TYR A 310 2.38 10.98 -4.06
C TYR A 310 1.60 10.66 -2.78
N VAL A 311 2.26 10.27 -1.69
CA VAL A 311 1.59 9.97 -0.41
C VAL A 311 0.89 11.19 0.16
N LYS A 312 1.44 12.40 -0.02
CA LYS A 312 0.78 13.65 0.42
C LYS A 312 -0.50 13.91 -0.37
N GLU A 313 -0.44 13.81 -1.69
CA GLU A 313 -1.62 13.94 -2.55
C GLU A 313 -2.66 12.85 -2.24
N PHE A 314 -2.20 11.61 -2.09
CA PHE A 314 -3.05 10.46 -1.77
C PHE A 314 -3.77 10.65 -0.44
N ASN A 315 -3.04 11.05 0.61
CA ASN A 315 -3.63 11.31 1.92
C ASN A 315 -4.64 12.47 1.88
N ALA A 316 -4.37 13.53 1.11
CA ALA A 316 -5.33 14.62 0.93
C ALA A 316 -6.63 14.17 0.25
N MET A 317 -6.58 13.13 -0.59
CA MET A 317 -7.76 12.58 -1.26
C MET A 317 -8.53 11.56 -0.42
N PHE A 318 -7.83 10.71 0.35
CA PHE A 318 -8.42 9.50 0.95
C PHE A 318 -8.45 9.48 2.48
N ALA A 319 -7.64 10.28 3.17
CA ALA A 319 -7.62 10.31 4.62
C ALA A 319 -8.83 11.07 5.19
N LEU A 320 -9.26 10.69 6.39
CA LEU A 320 -10.25 11.45 7.13
C LEU A 320 -9.64 12.75 7.68
N PRO A 321 -10.42 13.84 7.81
CA PRO A 321 -9.93 15.08 8.42
C PRO A 321 -9.41 14.81 9.84
N VAL A 322 -8.18 15.24 10.11
CA VAL A 322 -7.52 15.01 11.41
C VAL A 322 -7.94 16.06 12.44
N ASN A 323 -8.57 17.16 12.03
CA ASN A 323 -8.90 18.29 12.91
C ASN A 323 -9.76 17.91 14.13
N ASP A 324 -10.60 16.88 14.00
CA ASP A 324 -11.47 16.39 15.07
C ASP A 324 -10.91 15.14 15.78
N ILE A 325 -9.70 14.69 15.41
CA ILE A 325 -9.06 13.47 15.92
C ILE A 325 -7.80 13.86 16.70
N ASN A 326 -7.77 13.52 17.98
CA ASN A 326 -6.59 13.76 18.81
C ASN A 326 -5.41 12.90 18.34
N SER A 327 -4.21 13.47 18.39
CA SER A 327 -2.98 12.73 18.15
C SER A 327 -2.43 12.16 19.47
N VAL A 328 -2.08 10.88 19.48
CA VAL A 328 -1.47 10.18 20.62
C VAL A 328 0.01 9.83 20.37
N PHE A 329 0.61 10.39 19.32
CA PHE A 329 2.05 10.22 19.09
C PHE A 329 2.82 10.87 20.24
N GLU A 330 3.78 10.14 20.82
CA GLU A 330 4.75 10.77 21.72
C GLU A 330 5.76 11.61 20.95
N LYS A 331 6.55 12.39 21.69
CA LYS A 331 7.54 13.31 21.15
C LYS A 331 8.50 12.60 20.19
N GLN A 332 8.79 13.26 19.07
CA GLN A 332 9.79 12.83 18.10
C GLN A 332 11.15 12.63 18.78
N PRO A 333 11.78 11.45 18.64
CA PRO A 333 13.13 11.23 19.14
C PRO A 333 14.16 12.00 18.31
N ASP A 334 15.32 12.28 18.90
CA ASP A 334 16.44 12.90 18.18
C ASP A 334 16.97 11.97 17.07
N ASN A 335 17.48 12.54 15.98
CA ASN A 335 17.96 11.78 14.82
C ASN A 335 19.04 10.74 15.18
N GLU A 336 19.94 11.05 16.11
CA GLU A 336 20.94 10.09 16.60
C GLU A 336 20.28 8.91 17.33
N LYS A 337 19.26 9.18 18.14
CA LYS A 337 18.50 8.16 18.85
C LYS A 337 17.75 7.26 17.87
N ILE A 338 17.12 7.85 16.84
CA ILE A 338 16.47 7.08 15.75
C ILE A 338 17.51 6.18 15.05
N ASN A 339 18.66 6.74 14.66
CA ASN A 339 19.72 6.01 13.95
C ASN A 339 20.21 4.77 14.69
N LEU A 340 20.38 4.90 16.01
CA LEU A 340 20.87 3.82 16.88
C LEU A 340 19.77 2.83 17.29
N THR A 341 18.53 3.29 17.46
CA THR A 341 17.39 2.41 17.76
C THR A 341 17.06 1.51 16.57
N LEU A 342 17.19 2.02 15.34
CA LEU A 342 16.99 1.25 14.10
C LEU A 342 18.26 0.50 13.66
N ALA A 343 19.15 0.18 14.60
CA ALA A 343 20.35 -0.59 14.32
C ALA A 343 20.07 -2.10 14.23
N ILE A 344 20.96 -2.83 13.55
CA ILE A 344 20.94 -4.28 13.44
C ILE A 344 22.01 -4.85 14.35
N LEU A 345 21.59 -5.71 15.28
CA LEU A 345 22.45 -6.27 16.33
C LEU A 345 22.83 -7.71 16.02
N THR A 346 24.13 -7.98 16.00
CA THR A 346 24.63 -9.27 15.55
C THR A 346 25.73 -9.78 16.47
N ASP A 347 25.52 -10.97 17.05
CA ASP A 347 26.56 -11.62 17.85
C ASP A 347 27.71 -12.14 16.98
N ARG A 348 28.93 -11.81 17.39
CA ARG A 348 30.18 -12.27 16.79
C ARG A 348 31.20 -12.61 17.87
N LYS A 349 32.32 -13.21 17.45
CA LYS A 349 33.47 -13.50 18.31
C LYS A 349 34.72 -12.91 17.68
N ILE A 350 35.61 -12.45 18.54
CA ILE A 350 36.93 -11.93 18.13
C ILE A 350 37.81 -13.11 17.71
N ASP A 351 38.48 -12.96 16.57
CA ASP A 351 39.34 -13.99 16.00
C ASP A 351 40.79 -13.92 16.52
N ASN A 352 41.66 -14.78 15.97
CA ASN A 352 43.08 -14.80 16.33
C ASN A 352 43.81 -13.50 15.95
N GLY A 353 43.31 -12.75 14.97
CA GLY A 353 43.90 -11.48 14.52
C GLY A 353 43.42 -10.28 15.34
N HIS A 354 42.78 -10.52 16.50
CA HIS A 354 42.12 -9.50 17.32
C HIS A 354 41.09 -8.68 16.52
N SER A 355 40.48 -9.30 15.51
CA SER A 355 39.55 -8.66 14.60
C SER A 355 38.20 -9.36 14.61
N ILE A 356 37.19 -8.68 14.08
CA ILE A 356 35.84 -9.21 13.95
C ILE A 356 35.57 -9.43 12.48
N ARG A 357 35.19 -10.66 12.11
CA ARG A 357 34.69 -10.95 10.77
C ARG A 357 33.20 -10.64 10.68
N PHE A 358 32.83 -9.75 9.78
CA PHE A 358 31.44 -9.36 9.50
C PHE A 358 31.27 -9.13 8.00
N GLU A 359 30.19 -9.63 7.39
CA GLU A 359 29.93 -9.53 5.93
C GLU A 359 31.15 -9.85 5.03
N ASN A 360 31.88 -10.94 5.36
CA ASN A 360 33.11 -11.36 4.66
C ASN A 360 34.28 -10.36 4.66
N LYS A 361 34.24 -9.38 5.53
CA LYS A 361 35.29 -8.41 5.79
C LYS A 361 35.78 -8.52 7.22
N TYR A 362 36.99 -8.02 7.47
CA TYR A 362 37.59 -7.99 8.81
C TYR A 362 37.60 -6.56 9.33
N TYR A 363 37.27 -6.40 10.61
CA TYR A 363 37.20 -5.10 11.25
C TYR A 363 38.02 -5.08 12.53
N LYS A 364 38.77 -4.00 12.76
CA LYS A 364 39.44 -3.73 14.04
C LYS A 364 38.58 -2.82 14.90
N LEU A 365 38.70 -2.98 16.22
CA LEU A 365 38.02 -2.15 17.21
C LEU A 365 38.87 -0.91 17.50
N LEU A 366 38.23 0.26 17.51
CA LEU A 366 38.87 1.53 17.82
C LEU A 366 38.18 2.19 19.03
N ASP A 367 38.99 2.73 19.94
CA ASP A 367 38.53 3.55 21.06
C ASP A 367 38.13 4.98 20.60
N PRO A 368 37.66 5.86 21.50
CA PRO A 368 37.30 7.24 21.14
C PRO A 368 38.46 8.08 20.57
N ASN A 369 39.70 7.67 20.84
CA ASN A 369 40.90 8.32 20.33
C ASN A 369 41.39 7.69 19.01
N SER A 370 40.61 6.78 18.43
CA SER A 370 40.95 6.00 17.24
C SER A 370 42.19 5.12 17.41
N CYS A 371 42.50 4.73 18.64
CA CYS A 371 43.52 3.75 18.97
C CYS A 371 42.94 2.33 18.85
N PRO A 372 43.64 1.39 18.17
CA PRO A 372 43.23 0.00 18.12
C PRO A 372 43.16 -0.64 19.50
N VAL A 373 42.07 -1.36 19.77
CA VAL A 373 41.86 -2.13 21.00
C VAL A 373 41.85 -3.61 20.67
N TYR A 374 42.64 -4.37 21.43
CA TYR A 374 42.82 -5.80 21.22
C TYR A 374 42.21 -6.60 22.36
N TYR A 375 41.57 -7.71 22.00
CA TYR A 375 40.95 -8.65 22.92
C TYR A 375 41.36 -10.08 22.58
N HIS A 376 41.27 -10.98 23.56
CA HIS A 376 41.59 -12.38 23.35
C HIS A 376 40.64 -13.05 22.35
N LYS A 377 41.15 -14.08 21.67
CA LYS A 377 40.37 -14.92 20.78
C LYS A 377 39.17 -15.52 21.52
N GLY A 378 38.01 -15.49 20.88
CA GLY A 378 36.80 -16.10 21.40
C GLY A 378 36.01 -15.18 22.34
N THR A 379 36.54 -13.99 22.68
CA THR A 379 35.77 -12.95 23.37
C THR A 379 34.51 -12.64 22.57
N SER A 380 33.36 -12.74 23.23
CA SER A 380 32.07 -12.46 22.61
C SER A 380 31.87 -10.96 22.49
N CYS A 381 31.41 -10.53 21.33
CA CYS A 381 31.12 -9.14 21.01
C CYS A 381 29.82 -9.05 20.22
N MET A 382 29.15 -7.91 20.30
CA MET A 382 27.97 -7.60 19.51
C MET A 382 28.35 -6.55 18.49
N VAL A 383 28.27 -6.89 17.20
CA VAL A 383 28.37 -5.92 16.12
C VAL A 383 27.05 -5.19 15.99
N ILE A 384 27.13 -3.87 15.85
CA ILE A 384 25.98 -3.00 15.72
C ILE A 384 26.13 -2.23 14.43
N ARG A 385 25.23 -2.47 13.48
CA ARG A 385 25.12 -1.71 12.23
C ARG A 385 24.02 -0.68 12.40
N ALA A 386 24.39 0.57 12.59
CA ALA A 386 23.44 1.68 12.69
C ALA A 386 22.65 1.86 11.37
N PHE A 387 21.54 2.60 11.42
CA PHE A 387 20.65 2.76 10.27
C PHE A 387 21.35 3.48 9.08
N ASP A 388 22.25 4.40 9.37
CA ASP A 388 23.13 5.08 8.39
C ASP A 388 24.28 4.22 7.86
N GLY A 389 24.43 2.99 8.36
CA GLY A 389 25.46 2.04 7.96
C GLY A 389 26.74 2.10 8.78
N GLN A 390 26.86 3.00 9.76
CA GLN A 390 28.02 3.03 10.65
C GLN A 390 28.11 1.73 11.48
N LEU A 391 29.34 1.25 11.67
CA LEU A 391 29.60 -0.01 12.37
C LEU A 391 30.24 0.25 13.74
N PHE A 392 29.64 -0.35 14.76
CA PHE A 392 30.14 -0.34 16.14
C PHE A 392 30.25 -1.76 16.67
N SER A 393 31.00 -1.93 17.75
CA SER A 393 31.05 -3.18 18.50
C SER A 393 30.93 -2.94 20.00
N CYS A 394 30.08 -3.72 20.65
CA CYS A 394 29.95 -3.76 22.09
C CYS A 394 30.66 -5.00 22.65
N VAL A 395 31.66 -4.78 23.49
CA VAL A 395 32.39 -5.84 24.21
C VAL A 395 32.18 -5.62 25.71
N GLY A 396 31.40 -6.51 26.34
CA GLY A 396 30.93 -6.30 27.71
C GLY A 396 30.00 -5.08 27.79
N GLU A 397 30.46 -4.02 28.45
CA GLU A 397 29.72 -2.75 28.57
C GLU A 397 30.34 -1.60 27.76
N LYS A 398 31.47 -1.84 27.09
CA LYS A 398 32.19 -0.82 26.34
C LYS A 398 31.84 -0.88 24.86
N VAL A 399 31.66 0.29 24.25
CA VAL A 399 31.35 0.44 22.83
C VAL A 399 32.60 0.97 22.11
N TYR A 400 32.87 0.38 20.94
CA TYR A 400 33.99 0.70 20.07
C TYR A 400 33.48 1.01 18.67
N SER A 401 34.17 1.88 17.95
CA SER A 401 33.92 2.05 16.51
C SER A 401 34.65 0.96 15.72
N LEU A 402 34.08 0.50 14.61
CA LEU A 402 34.69 -0.50 13.75
C LEU A 402 35.31 0.15 12.51
N GLU A 403 36.52 -0.28 12.17
CA GLU A 403 37.20 0.11 10.93
C GLU A 403 37.55 -1.12 10.11
N GLU A 404 37.19 -1.09 8.82
CA GLU A 404 37.51 -2.18 7.89
C GLU A 404 39.04 -2.29 7.72
N ILE A 405 39.54 -3.51 7.88
CA ILE A 405 40.92 -3.86 7.59
C ILE A 405 41.01 -4.16 6.09
N PRO A 406 41.76 -3.37 5.30
CA PRO A 406 41.86 -3.58 3.87
C PRO A 406 42.61 -4.89 3.59
N LYS A 407 42.24 -5.60 2.52
CA LYS A 407 42.91 -6.84 2.11
C LYS A 407 44.38 -6.63 1.72
N HIS A 408 44.69 -5.46 1.18
CA HIS A 408 46.05 -5.02 0.84
C HIS A 408 46.24 -3.60 1.36
N GLU A 409 47.44 -3.28 1.85
CA GLU A 409 47.77 -1.90 2.19
C GLU A 409 47.72 -1.05 0.91
N VAL A 410 47.05 0.11 0.98
CA VAL A 410 46.90 1.03 -0.18
C VAL A 410 48.23 1.69 -0.55
N LYS A 411 49.14 1.81 0.42
CA LYS A 411 50.48 2.35 0.25
C LYS A 411 51.48 1.42 0.90
N SER A 412 52.60 1.19 0.24
CA SER A 412 53.71 0.46 0.81
C SER A 412 54.49 1.36 1.77
N LYS A 413 54.62 0.93 3.02
CA LYS A 413 55.49 1.59 4.00
C LYS A 413 56.96 1.68 3.54
N ASN A 414 57.39 0.78 2.67
CA ASN A 414 58.78 0.66 2.23
C ASN A 414 59.07 1.36 0.89
N PHE A 415 58.04 1.60 0.07
CA PHE A 415 58.22 2.12 -1.30
C PHE A 415 57.43 3.41 -1.57
N ASP A 416 56.38 3.70 -0.80
CA ASP A 416 55.56 4.91 -0.93
C ASP A 416 55.86 5.88 0.22
N PHE A 417 56.96 6.63 0.10
CA PHE A 417 57.49 7.53 1.14
C PHE A 417 56.68 8.82 1.36
N SER A 418 55.41 8.89 0.92
CA SER A 418 54.58 10.07 1.16
C SER A 418 54.25 10.17 2.67
N LYS A 419 54.87 11.14 3.36
CA LYS A 419 54.52 11.51 4.73
C LYS A 419 53.13 12.14 4.75
N THR A 420 52.12 11.31 5.00
CA THR A 420 50.86 11.78 5.57
C THR A 420 50.66 11.03 6.88
N GLU A 421 51.19 11.60 7.96
CA GLU A 421 50.66 11.31 9.30
C GLU A 421 49.24 11.85 9.34
N THR A 422 48.27 11.05 8.93
CA THR A 422 46.86 11.38 9.16
C THR A 422 46.66 11.33 10.67
N LYS A 423 46.55 12.50 11.30
CA LYS A 423 46.14 12.60 12.70
C LYS A 423 44.88 11.76 12.90
N PRO A 424 44.79 10.94 13.96
CA PRO A 424 43.60 10.15 14.22
C PRO A 424 42.40 11.09 14.33
N ILE A 425 41.46 10.95 13.41
CA ILE A 425 40.19 11.67 13.46
C ILE A 425 39.41 11.07 14.62
N LYS A 426 38.96 11.90 15.56
CA LYS A 426 38.10 11.45 16.67
C LYS A 426 36.80 10.92 16.08
N ARG A 427 36.46 9.68 16.37
CA ARG A 427 35.20 9.06 15.95
C ARG A 427 34.19 9.21 17.08
N TYR A 428 32.96 9.56 16.72
CA TYR A 428 31.86 9.56 17.68
C TYR A 428 31.59 8.12 18.15
N ILE A 429 31.51 7.94 19.47
CA ILE A 429 31.13 6.67 20.09
C ILE A 429 29.92 6.97 20.96
N PRO A 430 28.77 6.29 20.75
CA PRO A 430 27.57 6.64 21.48
C PRO A 430 27.70 6.39 22.99
N PRO A 431 26.96 7.15 23.82
CA PRO A 431 27.12 7.16 25.27
C PRO A 431 26.73 5.83 25.94
N MET A 432 27.36 5.54 27.08
CA MET A 432 27.18 4.30 27.86
C MET A 432 25.79 4.14 28.51
N SER A 433 24.92 5.14 28.46
CA SER A 433 23.55 5.09 29.01
C SER A 433 22.51 4.49 28.06
N HIS A 434 22.90 4.10 26.84
CA HIS A 434 21.96 3.80 25.77
C HIS A 434 21.46 2.32 25.81
N PRO A 435 20.20 2.01 25.39
CA PRO A 435 19.53 0.71 25.63
C PRO A 435 20.07 -0.51 24.86
N TRP A 436 20.82 -0.29 23.78
CA TRP A 436 21.42 -1.28 22.87
C TRP A 436 22.62 -2.09 23.42
N LYS A 437 22.81 -2.13 24.75
CA LYS A 437 23.86 -2.97 25.36
C LYS A 437 23.57 -4.45 25.12
N LYS A 438 24.63 -5.25 24.97
CA LYS A 438 24.51 -6.70 24.83
C LYS A 438 23.63 -7.34 25.91
N ALA A 439 23.81 -6.93 27.17
CA ALA A 439 22.99 -7.42 28.29
C ALA A 439 21.49 -7.11 28.15
N SER A 440 21.12 -5.95 27.60
CA SER A 440 19.73 -5.54 27.38
C SER A 440 19.08 -6.32 26.23
N PHE A 441 19.81 -6.49 25.12
CA PHE A 441 19.36 -7.32 24.02
C PHE A 441 19.23 -8.78 24.44
N ASP A 442 20.23 -9.34 25.14
CA ASP A 442 20.18 -10.70 25.68
C ASP A 442 18.99 -10.89 26.63
N ALA A 443 18.70 -9.90 27.49
CA ALA A 443 17.54 -9.94 28.38
C ALA A 443 16.22 -9.91 27.60
N PHE A 444 16.14 -9.15 26.50
CA PHE A 444 14.99 -9.15 25.60
C PHE A 444 14.81 -10.50 24.90
N LEU A 445 15.90 -11.07 24.36
CA LEU A 445 15.89 -12.38 23.72
C LEU A 445 15.37 -13.49 24.65
N ARG A 446 15.75 -13.47 25.94
CA ARG A 446 15.27 -14.45 26.95
C ARG A 446 13.77 -14.37 27.21
N LYS A 447 13.15 -13.19 27.04
CA LYS A 447 11.71 -12.97 27.23
C LYS A 447 10.87 -13.48 26.06
N GLN A 448 11.47 -13.79 24.91
CA GLN A 448 10.73 -14.25 23.73
C GLN A 448 10.37 -15.75 23.86
N ALA A 449 9.08 -16.04 23.97
CA ALA A 449 8.56 -17.40 24.17
C ALA A 449 9.00 -18.41 23.09
N HIS A 450 9.11 -17.99 21.82
CA HIS A 450 9.48 -18.87 20.71
C HIS A 450 10.95 -19.34 20.71
N ARG A 451 11.80 -18.76 21.56
CA ARG A 451 13.19 -19.22 21.78
C ARG A 451 13.34 -20.14 22.98
N GLN A 452 12.35 -20.19 23.88
CA GLN A 452 12.36 -21.08 25.04
C GLN A 452 12.11 -22.54 24.65
N GLU A 453 11.44 -22.80 23.52
CA GLU A 453 11.18 -24.16 23.00
C GLU A 453 12.42 -24.86 22.41
N ASN A 454 13.53 -24.15 22.18
CA ASN A 454 14.78 -24.72 21.65
C ASN A 454 15.82 -25.06 22.73
N VAL A 455 15.46 -24.93 24.01
CA VAL A 455 16.29 -25.32 25.15
C VAL A 455 15.55 -26.38 25.96
N ALA A 456 15.44 -27.58 25.38
CA ALA A 456 15.10 -28.82 26.09
C ALA A 456 15.97 -29.95 25.53
#